data_AF-A0A7S2AHQ2-F1
#
_entry.id   AF-A0A7S2AHQ2-F1
#
_cell.length_a   1.000
_cell.length_b   1.000
_cell.length_c   1.000
_cell.angle_alpha   90.00
_cell.angle_beta   90.00
_cell.angle_gamma   90.00
#
_symmetry.space_group_name_H-M   'P 1'
#
loop_
_entity.id
_entity.type
_entity.pdbx_description
1 polymer ?
#
loop_
_entity_poly.entity_id
_entity_poly.type
_entity_poly.pdbx_seq_one_letter_code
_entity_poly.pdbx_strand_id
1 'polypeptide(L)'
;ADVTLYLNATGLMWESASKLDDAALVFAEHRYYGKSLPENLLRDDETTLSDKLRFLSVEQALADYAHLIFTLKNGGAASIPGVGPSSPFIAFGGSYGGMLAYWFRLTYPASTVGAIAASAPAFSFLD
;
A
#
# COMPACT_ATOMS: atom_id res chain seq x y z
N ALA A 1 -1.16 4.90 10.95
CA ALA A 1 -1.68 6.28 10.82
C ALA A 1 -2.69 6.30 9.68
N ASP A 2 -3.66 7.22 9.72
CA ASP A 2 -4.59 7.46 8.60
C ASP A 2 -3.82 7.82 7.32
N VAL A 3 -4.27 7.31 6.18
CA VAL A 3 -3.58 7.49 4.89
C VAL A 3 -3.45 8.96 4.46
N THR A 4 -4.36 9.83 4.89
CA THR A 4 -4.37 11.27 4.58
C THR A 4 -3.11 11.99 5.08
N LEU A 5 -2.49 11.49 6.15
CA LEU A 5 -1.19 11.99 6.60
C LEU A 5 -0.14 11.89 5.49
N TYR A 6 -0.07 10.74 4.82
CA TYR A 6 0.90 10.50 3.76
C TYR A 6 0.54 11.26 2.48
N LEU A 7 -0.75 11.36 2.17
CA LEU A 7 -1.24 12.18 1.05
C LEU A 7 -0.72 13.63 1.15
N ASN A 8 -0.80 14.20 2.36
CA ASN A 8 -0.41 15.59 2.63
C ASN A 8 1.11 15.79 2.81
N ALA A 9 1.85 14.73 3.18
CA ALA A 9 3.27 14.82 3.51
C ALA A 9 4.22 14.27 2.42
N THR A 10 3.70 13.66 1.34
CA THR A 10 4.51 13.03 0.29
C THR A 10 4.58 13.88 -0.98
N GLY A 11 5.12 15.11 -0.87
CA GLY A 11 5.24 16.07 -1.97
C GLY A 11 5.89 15.51 -3.24
N LEU A 12 6.93 14.67 -3.07
CA LEU A 12 7.65 14.06 -4.20
C LEU A 12 6.74 13.24 -5.13
N MET A 13 5.71 12.57 -4.60
CA MET A 13 4.77 11.81 -5.45
C MET A 13 3.98 12.75 -6.37
N TRP A 14 3.49 13.87 -5.84
CA TRP A 14 2.77 14.89 -6.61
C TRP A 14 3.63 15.55 -7.68
N GLU A 15 4.87 15.91 -7.32
CA GLU A 15 5.83 16.50 -8.27
C GLU A 15 6.27 15.53 -9.35
N SER A 16 6.40 14.24 -9.02
CA SER A 16 6.79 13.21 -9.99
C SER A 16 5.64 12.88 -10.94
N ALA A 17 4.41 12.75 -10.43
CA ALA A 17 3.24 12.45 -11.23
C ALA A 17 3.02 13.48 -12.34
N SER A 18 3.10 14.78 -12.02
CA SER A 18 2.96 15.86 -13.01
C SER A 18 4.05 15.87 -14.09
N LYS A 19 5.20 15.24 -13.83
CA LYS A 19 6.31 15.11 -14.80
C LYS A 19 6.26 13.81 -15.61
N LEU A 20 5.42 12.86 -15.21
CA LEU A 20 5.30 11.52 -15.80
C LEU A 20 3.97 11.38 -16.55
N ASP A 21 3.67 12.35 -17.41
CA ASP A 21 2.44 12.39 -18.22
C ASP A 21 1.17 12.27 -17.35
N ASP A 22 1.12 13.07 -16.28
CA ASP A 22 0.03 13.09 -15.29
C ASP A 22 -0.31 11.69 -14.74
N ALA A 23 0.72 10.97 -14.30
CA ALA A 23 0.57 9.62 -13.75
C ALA A 23 -0.46 9.57 -12.61
N ALA A 24 -1.31 8.55 -12.63
CA ALA A 24 -2.28 8.33 -11.57
C ALA A 24 -1.60 8.11 -10.21
N LEU A 25 -2.08 8.79 -9.18
CA LEU A 25 -1.63 8.63 -7.80
C LEU A 25 -2.61 7.76 -7.02
N VAL A 26 -2.09 6.70 -6.41
CA VAL A 26 -2.86 5.77 -5.59
C VAL A 26 -2.24 5.72 -4.20
N PHE A 27 -2.99 6.15 -3.19
CA PHE A 27 -2.62 6.02 -1.79
C PHE A 27 -3.43 4.90 -1.15
N ALA A 28 -2.82 3.72 -1.01
CA ALA A 28 -3.45 2.56 -0.42
C ALA A 28 -3.32 2.60 1.11
N GLU A 29 -4.45 2.73 1.81
CA GLU A 29 -4.46 2.66 3.27
C GLU A 29 -4.12 1.24 3.76
N HIS A 30 -3.26 1.15 4.76
CA HIS A 30 -2.85 -0.14 5.32
C HIS A 30 -3.99 -0.75 6.13
N ARG A 31 -4.22 -2.07 5.99
CA ARG A 31 -5.18 -2.80 6.83
C ARG A 31 -4.98 -2.50 8.31
N TYR A 32 -6.07 -2.42 9.07
CA TYR A 32 -6.13 -2.05 10.49
C TYR A 32 -5.74 -0.60 10.83
N TYR A 33 -5.56 0.28 9.84
CA TYR A 33 -5.35 1.71 10.07
C TYR A 33 -6.43 2.54 9.42
N GLY A 34 -6.68 3.73 9.98
CA GLY A 34 -7.66 4.69 9.46
C GLY A 34 -9.05 4.07 9.35
N LYS A 35 -9.58 4.01 8.13
CA LYS A 35 -10.88 3.44 7.79
C LYS A 35 -10.79 2.02 7.24
N SER A 36 -9.60 1.53 6.90
CA SER A 36 -9.37 0.15 6.46
C SER A 36 -9.38 -0.85 7.62
N LEU A 37 -10.48 -0.89 8.37
CA LEU A 37 -10.66 -1.76 9.54
C LEU A 37 -11.53 -2.97 9.17
N PRO A 38 -11.11 -4.21 9.48
CA PRO A 38 -12.01 -5.36 9.38
C PRO A 38 -13.25 -5.14 10.23
N GLU A 39 -14.42 -5.54 9.71
CA GLU A 39 -15.70 -5.32 10.39
C GLU A 39 -15.72 -5.86 11.82
N ASN A 40 -15.02 -6.98 12.06
CA ASN A 40 -14.96 -7.62 13.36
C ASN A 40 -14.03 -6.94 14.37
N LEU A 41 -13.20 -5.97 13.95
CA LEU A 41 -12.29 -5.28 14.84
C LEU A 41 -13.04 -4.43 15.89
N LEU A 42 -14.17 -3.82 15.48
CA LEU A 42 -14.96 -2.91 16.31
C LEU A 42 -16.18 -3.58 16.94
N ARG A 43 -16.39 -4.89 16.69
CA ARG A 43 -17.51 -5.62 17.28
C ARG A 43 -17.30 -5.74 18.79
N ASP A 44 -18.35 -5.44 19.54
CA ASP A 44 -18.44 -5.70 20.97
C ASP A 44 -18.98 -7.12 21.17
N ASP A 45 -18.06 -8.09 21.18
CA ASP A 45 -18.31 -9.51 21.35
C ASP A 45 -17.15 -10.17 22.13
N GLU A 46 -17.33 -11.43 22.52
CA GLU A 46 -16.37 -12.21 23.32
C GLU A 46 -15.05 -12.56 22.57
N THR A 47 -14.88 -12.06 21.34
CA THR A 47 -13.70 -12.36 20.52
C THR A 47 -12.48 -11.62 21.08
N THR A 48 -11.37 -12.35 21.30
CA THR A 48 -10.16 -11.77 21.87
C THR A 48 -9.53 -10.73 20.93
N LEU A 49 -8.75 -9.79 21.48
CA LEU A 49 -7.99 -8.85 20.65
C LEU A 49 -7.00 -9.57 19.71
N SER A 50 -6.39 -10.66 20.16
CA SER A 50 -5.49 -11.48 19.34
C SER A 50 -6.21 -12.06 18.13
N ASP A 51 -7.44 -12.56 18.32
CA ASP A 51 -8.25 -13.08 17.22
C ASP A 51 -8.71 -11.98 16.26
N LYS A 52 -9.02 -10.77 16.78
CA LYS A 52 -9.36 -9.60 15.95
C LYS A 52 -8.17 -9.14 15.12
N LEU A 53 -6.95 -9.22 15.66
CA LEU A 53 -5.70 -8.78 15.00
C LEU A 53 -4.96 -9.89 14.25
N ARG A 54 -5.48 -11.12 14.19
CA ARG A 54 -4.79 -12.27 13.58
C ARG A 54 -4.36 -12.09 12.12
N PHE A 55 -4.96 -11.13 11.40
CA PHE A 55 -4.62 -10.82 10.01
C PHE A 55 -3.83 -9.50 9.87
N LEU A 56 -3.39 -8.89 10.97
CA LEU A 56 -2.50 -7.73 10.96
C LEU A 56 -1.05 -8.22 10.80
N SER A 57 -0.64 -8.45 9.55
CA SER A 57 0.74 -8.82 9.22
C SER A 57 1.24 -8.08 7.97
N VAL A 58 2.56 -8.07 7.77
CA VAL A 58 3.20 -7.47 6.58
C VAL A 58 2.77 -8.23 5.33
N GLU A 59 2.85 -9.55 5.33
CA GLU A 59 2.52 -10.42 4.20
C GLU A 59 1.09 -10.15 3.70
N GLN A 60 0.19 -10.03 4.66
CA GLN A 60 -1.21 -9.71 4.44
C GLN A 60 -1.42 -8.32 3.84
N ALA A 61 -0.73 -7.29 4.34
CA ALA A 61 -0.77 -5.95 3.75
C ALA A 61 -0.18 -5.91 2.33
N LEU A 62 0.92 -6.64 2.08
CA LEU A 62 1.49 -6.76 0.74
C LEU A 62 0.54 -7.47 -0.23
N ALA A 63 -0.18 -8.49 0.23
CA ALA A 63 -1.21 -9.16 -0.56
C ALA A 63 -2.37 -8.22 -0.93
N ASP A 64 -2.79 -7.33 -0.01
CA ASP A 64 -3.81 -6.31 -0.30
C ASP A 64 -3.34 -5.37 -1.41
N TYR A 65 -2.09 -4.91 -1.36
CA TYR A 65 -1.54 -4.02 -2.38
C TYR A 65 -1.43 -4.71 -3.74
N ALA A 66 -1.03 -5.98 -3.78
CA ALA A 66 -1.00 -6.77 -5.01
C ALA A 66 -2.42 -6.92 -5.60
N HIS A 67 -3.40 -7.24 -4.75
CA HIS A 67 -4.78 -7.38 -5.18
C HIS A 67 -5.38 -6.05 -5.65
N LEU A 68 -5.08 -4.94 -4.98
CA LEU A 68 -5.50 -3.61 -5.38
C LEU A 68 -4.96 -3.27 -6.78
N ILE A 69 -3.65 -3.45 -7.02
CA ILE A 69 -3.06 -3.20 -8.36
C ILE A 69 -3.72 -4.07 -9.42
N PHE A 70 -3.96 -5.36 -9.12
CA PHE A 70 -4.66 -6.26 -10.03
C PHE A 70 -6.06 -5.73 -10.38
N THR A 71 -6.84 -5.29 -9.39
CA THR A 71 -8.19 -4.74 -9.61
C THR A 71 -8.14 -3.43 -10.40
N LEU A 72 -7.20 -2.54 -10.10
CA LEU A 72 -7.03 -1.27 -10.83
C LEU A 72 -6.70 -1.50 -12.31
N LYS A 73 -5.87 -2.52 -12.61
CA LYS A 73 -5.46 -2.85 -13.98
C LYS A 73 -6.54 -3.56 -14.80
N ASN A 74 -7.34 -4.41 -14.17
CA ASN A 74 -8.34 -5.24 -14.85
C ASN A 74 -9.75 -4.62 -14.84
N GLY A 75 -9.91 -3.49 -14.17
CA GLY A 75 -11.15 -2.74 -14.11
C GLY A 75 -12.14 -3.25 -13.05
N GLY A 76 -13.19 -2.46 -12.83
CA GLY A 76 -14.26 -2.72 -11.86
C GLY A 76 -14.79 -1.41 -11.28
N ALA A 77 -15.43 -1.48 -10.11
CA ALA A 77 -15.92 -0.29 -9.41
C ALA A 77 -14.82 0.71 -9.02
N ALA A 78 -13.55 0.27 -9.01
CA ALA A 78 -12.39 1.07 -8.65
C ALA A 78 -11.49 1.47 -9.85
N SER A 79 -11.96 1.33 -11.09
CA SER A 79 -11.18 1.70 -12.29
C SER A 79 -10.72 3.16 -12.25
N ILE A 80 -9.46 3.41 -12.63
CA ILE A 80 -8.92 4.75 -12.83
C ILE A 80 -8.76 4.98 -14.35
N PRO A 81 -9.29 6.07 -14.92
CA PRO A 81 -9.08 6.40 -16.33
C PRO A 81 -7.60 6.38 -16.72
N GLY A 82 -7.27 5.73 -17.84
CA GLY A 82 -5.88 5.60 -18.32
C GLY A 82 -5.06 4.50 -17.64
N VAL A 83 -5.56 3.86 -16.59
CA VAL A 83 -4.93 2.67 -15.98
C VAL A 83 -5.50 1.40 -16.61
N GLY A 84 -4.63 0.52 -17.08
CA GLY A 84 -5.00 -0.76 -17.69
C GLY A 84 -3.96 -1.86 -17.48
N PRO A 85 -4.13 -3.03 -18.12
CA PRO A 85 -3.29 -4.21 -17.89
C PRO A 85 -1.79 -3.97 -18.09
N SER A 86 -1.41 -3.10 -19.03
CA SER A 86 -0.02 -2.76 -19.36
C SER A 86 0.55 -1.59 -18.55
N SER A 87 -0.24 -0.92 -17.70
CA SER A 87 0.23 0.25 -16.97
C SER A 87 1.33 -0.13 -15.95
N PRO A 88 2.49 0.53 -15.95
CA PRO A 88 3.52 0.30 -14.94
C PRO A 88 3.11 0.92 -13.60
N PHE A 89 3.48 0.27 -12.50
CA PHE A 89 3.29 0.78 -11.14
C PHE A 89 4.65 0.88 -10.45
N ILE A 90 4.90 1.98 -9.73
CA ILE A 90 6.07 2.16 -8.87
C ILE A 90 5.57 2.25 -7.43
N ALA A 91 6.13 1.45 -6.53
CA ALA A 91 5.80 1.54 -5.10
C ALA A 91 6.52 2.73 -4.46
N PHE A 92 5.84 3.45 -3.59
CA PHE A 92 6.43 4.54 -2.80
C PHE A 92 6.14 4.31 -1.32
N GLY A 93 7.09 4.66 -0.45
CA GLY A 93 6.84 4.70 0.97
C GLY A 93 7.99 5.30 1.78
N GLY A 94 7.66 5.82 2.95
CA GLY A 94 8.60 6.35 3.94
C GLY A 94 8.56 5.59 5.26
N SER A 95 9.69 5.47 5.98
CA SER A 95 9.77 4.76 7.26
C SER A 95 9.28 3.30 7.14
N TYR A 96 8.36 2.82 7.97
CA TYR A 96 7.71 1.52 7.81
C TYR A 96 7.04 1.37 6.43
N GLY A 97 6.42 2.43 5.89
CA GLY A 97 5.91 2.41 4.52
C GLY A 97 7.02 2.20 3.48
N GLY A 98 8.23 2.69 3.75
CA GLY A 98 9.41 2.43 2.92
C GLY A 98 9.85 0.96 2.99
N MET A 99 9.78 0.35 4.17
CA MET A 99 10.02 -1.10 4.32
C MET A 99 8.98 -1.90 3.53
N LEU A 100 7.69 -1.50 3.58
CA LEU A 100 6.64 -2.10 2.78
C LEU A 100 6.91 -1.94 1.28
N ALA A 101 7.28 -0.76 0.79
CA ALA A 101 7.61 -0.54 -0.62
C ALA A 101 8.78 -1.42 -1.09
N TYR A 102 9.82 -1.53 -0.26
CA TYR A 102 10.98 -2.40 -0.50
C TYR A 102 10.56 -3.87 -0.58
N TRP A 103 9.89 -4.40 0.46
CA TRP A 103 9.45 -5.79 0.50
C TRP A 103 8.41 -6.10 -0.57
N PHE A 104 7.54 -5.16 -0.91
CA PHE A 104 6.55 -5.35 -1.97
C PHE A 104 7.22 -5.60 -3.32
N ARG A 105 8.27 -4.86 -3.65
CA ARG A 105 9.05 -5.07 -4.88
C ARG A 105 9.71 -6.44 -4.91
N LEU A 106 10.21 -6.93 -3.77
CA LEU A 106 10.84 -8.24 -3.67
C LEU A 106 9.83 -9.39 -3.77
N THR A 107 8.70 -9.27 -3.08
CA THR A 107 7.70 -10.35 -2.97
C THR A 107 6.76 -10.40 -4.17
N TYR A 108 6.41 -9.25 -4.75
CA TYR A 108 5.49 -9.12 -5.90
C TYR A 108 6.13 -8.38 -7.08
N PRO A 109 7.21 -8.91 -7.68
CA PRO A 109 7.96 -8.21 -8.73
C PRO A 109 7.17 -8.04 -10.05
N ALA A 110 6.07 -8.77 -10.23
CA ALA A 110 5.17 -8.59 -11.38
C ALA A 110 4.19 -7.42 -11.17
N SER A 111 3.92 -7.03 -9.92
CA SER A 111 2.94 -5.99 -9.60
C SER A 111 3.50 -4.57 -9.75
N THR A 112 4.82 -4.39 -9.55
CA THR A 112 5.49 -3.08 -9.63
C THR A 112 6.77 -3.18 -10.46
N VAL A 113 7.13 -2.15 -11.20
CA VAL A 113 8.38 -2.09 -11.97
C VAL A 113 9.57 -1.60 -11.15
N GLY A 114 9.31 -0.98 -10.00
CA GLY A 114 10.32 -0.46 -9.08
C GLY A 114 9.71 0.03 -7.78
N ALA A 115 10.56 0.44 -6.84
CA ALA A 115 10.15 1.00 -5.56
C ALA A 115 11.06 2.14 -5.11
N ILE A 116 10.48 3.15 -4.48
CA ILE A 116 11.16 4.22 -3.75
C ILE A 116 10.89 4.00 -2.26
N ALA A 117 11.89 3.42 -1.59
CA ALA A 117 11.87 3.07 -0.17
C ALA A 117 12.62 4.12 0.67
N ALA A 118 11.97 5.24 0.95
CA ALA A 118 12.59 6.38 1.62
C ALA A 118 12.78 6.11 3.12
N SER A 119 14.03 6.26 3.62
CA SER A 119 14.38 6.11 5.04
C SER A 119 13.82 4.82 5.67
N ALA A 120 13.90 3.70 4.93
CA ALA A 120 13.38 2.40 5.35
C ALA A 120 14.41 1.64 6.22
N PRO A 121 14.16 1.40 7.52
CA PRO A 121 15.05 0.63 8.38
C PRO A 121 14.89 -0.89 8.17
N ALA A 122 14.94 -1.35 6.91
CA ALA A 122 14.63 -2.74 6.54
C ALA A 122 15.62 -3.77 7.12
N PHE A 123 16.83 -3.32 7.50
CA PHE A 123 17.90 -4.17 8.03
C PHE A 123 18.09 -4.06 9.55
N SER A 124 17.31 -3.23 10.24
CA SER A 124 17.50 -2.96 11.68
C SER A 124 17.17 -4.13 12.61
N PHE A 125 16.79 -5.29 12.07
CA PHE A 125 16.35 -6.48 12.81
C PHE A 125 17.17 -7.73 12.45
N LEU A 126 18.27 -7.58 11.69
CA LEU A 126 19.07 -8.71 11.19
C LEU A 126 20.28 -9.06 12.06
N ASP A 127 20.30 -8.63 13.32
CA ASP A 127 21.38 -8.91 14.29
C ASP A 127 20.94 -9.88 15.40
#